data_AF-A0A849N594-F1
#
_entry.id   AF-A0A849N594-F1
#
_cell.length_a   1.000
_cell.length_b   1.000
_cell.length_c   1.000
_cell.angle_alpha   90.00
_cell.angle_beta   90.00
_cell.angle_gamma   90.00
#
_symmetry.space_group_name_H-M   'P 1'
#
loop_
_entity.id
_entity.type
_entity.pdbx_description
1 polymer ?
#
loop_
_entity_poly.entity_id
_entity_poly.type
_entity_poly.pdbx_seq_one_letter_code
_entity_poly.pdbx_strand_id
1 'polypeptide(L)'
;MPPSPAWPRPVAEPTPSPPDAPAAAAPTALPGPPAMSLRLDPALGLVVIEFRDQTGHVESLPTQRELDAYRRGGATPPGPPEAGAVAAPAPE
;
A
#
# COMPACT_ATOMS: atom_id res chain seq x y z
N MET A 1 -21.03 60.17 -38.11
CA MET A 1 -20.89 58.96 -37.25
C MET A 1 -22.21 58.74 -36.55
N PRO A 2 -22.93 57.63 -36.76
CA PRO A 2 -24.07 57.28 -35.92
C PRO A 2 -23.60 56.77 -34.55
N PRO A 3 -24.36 56.97 -33.46
CA PRO A 3 -24.05 56.38 -32.17
C PRO A 3 -24.34 54.87 -32.17
N SER A 4 -23.46 54.10 -31.52
CA SER A 4 -23.61 52.64 -31.36
C SER A 4 -24.84 52.27 -30.54
N PRO A 5 -25.55 51.17 -30.88
CA PRO A 5 -26.64 50.68 -30.05
C PRO A 5 -26.11 50.09 -28.73
N ALA A 6 -26.66 50.54 -27.62
CA ALA A 6 -26.44 49.93 -26.31
C ALA A 6 -27.22 48.62 -26.24
N TRP A 7 -26.54 47.49 -26.13
CA TRP A 7 -27.20 46.20 -25.90
C TRP A 7 -27.67 46.09 -24.45
N PRO A 8 -28.86 45.50 -24.21
CA PRO A 8 -29.33 45.23 -22.86
C PRO A 8 -28.41 44.22 -22.18
N ARG A 9 -28.00 44.51 -20.95
CA ARG A 9 -27.25 43.58 -20.12
C ARG A 9 -28.20 42.51 -19.59
N PRO A 10 -27.83 41.22 -19.60
CA PRO A 10 -28.63 40.20 -18.93
C PRO A 10 -28.68 40.49 -17.43
N VAL A 11 -29.88 40.57 -16.89
CA VAL A 11 -30.13 40.66 -15.45
C VAL A 11 -29.78 39.30 -14.86
N ALA A 12 -28.87 39.27 -13.87
CA ALA A 12 -28.55 38.04 -13.17
C ALA A 12 -29.80 37.52 -12.46
N GLU A 13 -30.27 36.33 -12.84
CA GLU A 13 -31.31 35.63 -12.10
C GLU A 13 -30.78 35.25 -10.70
N PRO A 14 -31.58 35.44 -9.63
CA PRO A 14 -31.21 34.96 -8.31
C PRO A 14 -31.14 33.43 -8.36
N THR A 15 -29.92 32.90 -8.19
CA THR A 15 -29.71 31.46 -8.03
C THR A 15 -30.46 31.01 -6.77
N PRO A 16 -31.32 29.99 -6.83
CA PRO A 16 -31.95 29.46 -5.62
C PRO A 16 -30.85 28.91 -4.71
N SER A 17 -30.74 29.47 -3.51
CA SER A 17 -29.89 28.95 -2.46
C SER A 17 -30.35 27.52 -2.14
N PRO A 18 -29.46 26.51 -2.15
CA PRO A 18 -29.86 25.17 -1.74
C PRO A 18 -30.37 25.20 -0.29
N PRO A 19 -31.38 24.39 0.06
CA PRO A 19 -31.80 24.26 1.44
C PRO A 19 -30.59 23.82 2.27
N ASP A 20 -30.46 24.42 3.46
CA ASP A 20 -29.49 24.09 4.49
C ASP A 20 -29.56 22.57 4.74
N ALA A 21 -28.70 21.81 4.04
CA ALA A 21 -28.58 20.39 4.27
C ALA A 21 -27.95 20.25 5.65
N PRO A 22 -28.49 19.39 6.54
CA PRO A 22 -27.87 19.15 7.84
C PRO A 22 -26.41 18.79 7.58
N ALA A 23 -25.50 19.55 8.19
CA ALA A 23 -24.06 19.33 8.08
C ALA A 23 -23.82 17.83 8.28
N ALA A 24 -23.52 17.12 7.19
CA ALA A 24 -23.27 15.71 7.23
C ALA A 24 -22.12 15.53 8.21
N ALA A 25 -22.39 14.82 9.32
CA ALA A 25 -21.38 14.46 10.28
C ALA A 25 -20.20 13.90 9.49
N ALA A 26 -19.02 14.53 9.62
CA ALA A 26 -17.82 14.07 8.95
C ALA A 26 -17.70 12.57 9.20
N PRO A 27 -17.47 11.74 8.17
CA PRO A 27 -17.36 10.31 8.38
C PRO A 27 -16.27 10.11 9.43
N THR A 28 -16.63 9.49 10.56
CA THR A 28 -15.67 9.00 11.54
C THR A 28 -14.63 8.23 10.75
N ALA A 29 -13.40 8.76 10.68
CA ALA A 29 -12.34 8.15 9.90
C ALA A 29 -12.15 6.73 10.45
N LEU A 30 -12.66 5.75 9.70
CA LEU A 30 -12.39 4.36 9.97
C LEU A 30 -10.86 4.22 9.97
N PRO A 31 -10.29 3.45 10.91
CA PRO A 31 -8.90 3.05 10.86
C PRO A 31 -8.46 2.77 9.42
N GLY A 32 -7.57 3.61 8.90
CA GLY A 32 -6.97 3.36 7.59
C GLY A 32 -6.24 2.01 7.62
N PRO A 33 -6.09 1.34 6.47
CA PRO A 33 -5.26 0.15 6.42
C PRO A 33 -3.85 0.46 6.95
N PRO A 34 -3.19 -0.48 7.65
CA PRO A 34 -1.85 -0.28 8.17
C PRO A 34 -0.91 0.13 7.05
N ALA A 35 0.00 1.07 7.33
CA ALA A 35 0.95 1.52 6.33
C ALA A 35 2.00 0.43 6.11
N MET A 36 2.05 -0.14 4.91
CA MET A 36 3.01 -1.18 4.52
C MET A 36 4.20 -0.57 3.77
N SER A 37 5.40 -1.06 4.03
CA SER A 37 6.61 -0.78 3.24
C SER A 37 7.28 -2.08 2.81
N LEU A 38 7.77 -2.14 1.58
CA LEU A 38 8.46 -3.31 1.03
C LEU A 38 9.87 -2.94 0.61
N ARG A 39 10.87 -3.73 1.03
CA ARG A 39 12.29 -3.47 0.81
C ARG A 39 13.03 -4.76 0.43
N LEU A 40 14.04 -4.65 -0.42
CA LEU A 40 14.94 -5.76 -0.73
C LEU A 40 16.21 -5.63 0.13
N ASP A 41 16.58 -6.67 0.89
CA ASP A 41 17.87 -6.78 1.56
C ASP A 41 18.86 -7.49 0.62
N PRO A 42 19.77 -6.76 -0.04
CA PRO A 42 20.67 -7.34 -1.03
C PRO A 42 21.77 -8.20 -0.42
N ALA A 43 22.06 -8.06 0.89
CA ALA A 43 23.05 -8.88 1.56
C ALA A 43 22.53 -10.31 1.78
N LEU A 44 21.21 -10.47 1.86
CA LEU A 44 20.54 -11.75 2.07
C LEU A 44 19.79 -12.26 0.83
N GLY A 45 19.53 -11.40 -0.15
CA GLY A 45 18.67 -11.73 -1.30
C GLY A 45 17.20 -11.94 -0.90
N LEU A 46 16.73 -11.27 0.17
CA LEU A 46 15.39 -11.45 0.72
C LEU A 46 14.56 -10.17 0.63
N VAL A 47 13.25 -10.33 0.51
CA VAL A 47 12.28 -9.22 0.61
C VAL A 47 11.84 -9.09 2.06
N VAL A 48 11.89 -7.86 2.57
CA VAL A 48 11.42 -7.46 3.91
C VAL A 48 10.15 -6.63 3.74
N ILE A 49 9.11 -7.01 4.48
CA ILE A 49 7.83 -6.30 4.52
C ILE A 49 7.68 -5.71 5.93
N GLU A 50 7.46 -4.41 6.03
CA GLU A 50 7.20 -3.69 7.27
C GLU A 50 5.73 -3.24 7.31
N PHE A 51 5.05 -3.52 8.40
CA PHE A 51 3.69 -3.07 8.70
C PHE A 51 3.75 -2.08 9.84
N ARG A 52 3.14 -0.91 9.65
CA ARG A 52 3.00 0.10 10.70
C ARG A 52 1.55 0.18 11.10
N ASP A 53 1.29 -0.05 12.37
CA ASP A 53 -0.04 0.16 12.93
C ASP A 53 -0.36 1.65 13.10
N GLN A 54 -1.57 1.96 13.55
CA GLN A 54 -2.02 3.33 13.75
C GLN A 54 -1.31 4.05 14.92
N THR A 55 -0.67 3.29 15.81
CA THR A 55 0.13 3.81 16.92
C THR A 55 1.61 4.03 16.52
N GLY A 56 1.98 3.63 15.31
CA GLY A 56 3.34 3.68 14.79
C GLY A 56 4.19 2.47 15.19
N HIS A 57 3.61 1.43 15.79
CA HIS A 57 4.30 0.16 16.05
C HIS A 57 4.63 -0.51 14.71
N VAL A 58 5.90 -0.87 14.56
CA VAL A 58 6.43 -1.48 13.33
C VAL A 58 6.64 -2.96 13.55
N GLU A 59 6.01 -3.79 12.73
CA GLU A 59 6.23 -5.22 12.65
C GLU A 59 6.82 -5.57 11.29
N SER A 60 7.85 -6.43 11.24
CA SER A 60 8.51 -6.80 9.99
C SER A 60 8.53 -8.31 9.76
N LEU A 61 8.37 -8.70 8.50
CA LEU A 61 8.57 -10.07 8.02
C LEU A 61 9.70 -10.08 6.98
N PRO A 62 10.80 -10.83 7.20
CA PRO A 62 11.22 -11.49 8.45
C PRO A 62 11.54 -10.49 9.58
N THR A 63 11.59 -10.98 10.83
CA THR A 63 11.98 -10.18 12.00
C THR A 63 13.49 -9.89 12.02
N GLN A 64 13.92 -8.88 12.77
CA GLN A 64 15.35 -8.54 12.89
C GLN A 64 16.21 -9.72 13.39
N ARG A 65 15.70 -10.51 14.34
CA ARG A 65 16.39 -11.69 14.87
C ARG A 65 16.58 -12.77 13.81
N GLU A 66 15.58 -12.97 12.96
CA GLU A 66 15.63 -13.93 11.85
C GLU A 66 16.59 -13.44 10.77
N LEU A 67 16.54 -12.16 10.40
CA LEU A 67 17.53 -11.55 9.50
C LEU A 67 18.95 -11.77 10.02
N ASP A 68 19.19 -11.56 11.31
CA ASP A 68 20.52 -11.79 11.90
C ASP A 68 20.90 -13.28 11.92
N ALA A 69 19.94 -14.19 12.04
CA ALA A 69 20.18 -15.62 11.90
C ALA A 69 20.58 -15.98 10.47
N TYR A 70 19.91 -15.43 9.46
CA TYR A 70 20.29 -15.60 8.05
C TYR A 70 21.68 -15.01 7.75
N ARG A 71 22.01 -13.85 8.32
CA ARG A 71 23.34 -13.23 8.18
C ARG A 71 24.45 -14.10 8.77
N ARG A 72 24.21 -14.70 9.95
CA ARG A 72 25.18 -15.58 10.62
C ARG A 72 25.26 -16.98 10.01
N GLY A 73 24.17 -17.48 9.46
CA GLY A 73 24.05 -18.83 8.90
C GLY A 73 24.56 -18.99 7.47
N GLY A 74 25.37 -18.04 6.98
CA GLY A 74 26.01 -17.99 5.66
C GLY A 74 25.79 -19.19 4.73
N ALA A 75 24.85 -19.02 3.81
CA ALA A 75 24.84 -19.52 2.44
C ALA A 75 25.06 -21.03 2.20
N THR A 76 24.01 -21.83 2.44
CA THR A 76 23.59 -22.79 1.43
C THR A 76 22.11 -22.57 1.19
N PRO A 77 21.68 -21.92 0.10
CA PRO A 77 20.30 -22.06 -0.32
C PRO A 77 20.03 -23.57 -0.43
N PRO A 78 18.94 -24.14 0.12
CA PRO A 78 18.53 -25.45 -0.32
C PRO A 78 18.39 -25.32 -1.84
N GLY A 79 19.28 -25.97 -2.57
CA GLY A 79 19.08 -26.16 -4.00
C GLY A 79 17.68 -26.74 -4.17
N PRO A 80 17.02 -26.52 -5.32
CA PRO A 80 15.81 -27.28 -5.61
C PRO A 80 16.10 -28.74 -5.27
N PRO A 81 15.19 -29.45 -4.57
CA PRO A 81 15.40 -30.87 -4.31
C PRO A 81 15.80 -31.48 -5.64
N GLU A 82 16.98 -32.10 -5.74
CA GLU A 82 17.36 -32.78 -6.96
C GLU A 82 16.19 -33.72 -7.29
N ALA A 83 15.47 -33.36 -8.35
CA ALA A 83 14.39 -34.16 -8.90
C ALA A 83 15.06 -35.41 -9.46
N GLY A 84 15.35 -36.36 -8.56
CA GLY A 84 16.30 -37.44 -8.84
C GLY A 84 16.48 -38.43 -7.70
N ALA A 85 16.09 -38.10 -6.46
CA ALA A 85 15.95 -39.09 -5.40
C ALA A 85 14.51 -39.63 -5.30
N VAL A 86 13.91 -39.97 -6.44
CA VAL A 86 12.87 -41.00 -6.42
C VAL A 86 13.64 -42.30 -6.24
N ALA A 87 13.67 -42.80 -5.01
CA ALA A 87 14.16 -44.14 -4.73
C ALA A 87 13.47 -45.10 -5.70
N ALA A 88 14.25 -45.66 -6.63
CA ALA A 88 13.77 -46.73 -7.47
C ALA A 88 13.27 -47.86 -6.56
N PRO A 89 12.07 -48.43 -6.78
CA PRO A 89 11.72 -49.67 -6.11
C PRO A 89 12.73 -50.73 -6.54
N ALA A 90 13.39 -51.35 -5.57
CA ALA A 90 14.24 -52.52 -5.81
C ALA A 90 13.40 -53.63 -6.44
N PRO A 91 13.88 -54.30 -7.50
CA PRO A 91 13.27 -55.54 -7.95
C PRO A 91 13.85 -56.70 -7.12
N GLU A 92 13.01 -57.37 -6.35
CA GLU A 92 13.13 -58.81 -6.09
C GLU A 92 11.73 -59.43 -5.93
#